data_AF-A0A1Q3ACX8-F1
#
_entry.id   AF-A0A1Q3ACX8-F1
#
_cell.length_a   1.000
_cell.length_b   1.000
_cell.length_c   1.000
_cell.angle_alpha   90.00
_cell.angle_beta   90.00
_cell.angle_gamma   90.00
#
_symmetry.space_group_name_H-M   'P 1'
#
loop_
_entity.id
_entity.type
_entity.pdbx_description
1 polymer ?
#
loop_
_entity_poly.entity_id
_entity_poly.type
_entity_poly.pdbx_seq_one_letter_code
_entity_poly.pdbx_strand_id
1 'polypeptide(L)'
;MSRVAQLDSEELSNEVHRLMWTDFESHLQPAKYKEELKLLVQTLVFYFGSTYSKRSASTATYASALSGVNFRCRKRTLYLVTILANYLHSKISHLVFNSTSKLALRLYTFLAHIYINFDLLNSIDFLLSASSNRSTFLSPLHRLLGVSSTADSEDPKDFYQNTVYAGIEFQNRQLLWNAILELFNMTLLNNARWFIIRPKSIQKKQFEKNSVYCPQCGEFPVNPYQMACCDGIYCYVCAVTALEWSHCCQCDKTKNLSAKPFY
;
A
#
# COMPACT_ATOMS: atom_id res chain seq x y z
N MET A 1 -15.97 -23.16 2.32
CA MET A 1 -14.71 -22.39 2.13
C MET A 1 -14.24 -21.85 3.47
N SER A 2 -12.94 -21.56 3.60
CA SER A 2 -12.30 -21.20 4.86
C SER A 2 -12.71 -19.82 5.35
N ARG A 3 -12.98 -19.65 6.65
CA ARG A 3 -13.17 -18.35 7.31
C ARG A 3 -11.95 -17.44 7.19
N VAL A 4 -10.80 -18.07 7.00
CA VAL A 4 -9.57 -17.37 6.62
C VAL A 4 -9.80 -16.57 5.35
N ALA A 5 -10.53 -17.08 4.36
CA ALA A 5 -10.83 -16.32 3.13
C ALA A 5 -11.73 -15.10 3.39
N GLN A 6 -12.64 -15.17 4.38
CA GLN A 6 -13.47 -14.02 4.76
C GLN A 6 -12.63 -12.92 5.43
N LEU A 7 -11.76 -13.29 6.37
CA LEU A 7 -10.84 -12.35 7.02
C LEU A 7 -9.81 -11.79 6.03
N ASP A 8 -9.23 -12.65 5.20
CA ASP A 8 -8.27 -12.29 4.15
C ASP A 8 -8.90 -11.33 3.14
N SER A 9 -10.18 -11.53 2.78
CA SER A 9 -10.88 -10.60 1.89
C SER A 9 -11.04 -9.19 2.47
N GLU A 10 -11.25 -9.09 3.79
CA GLU A 10 -11.35 -7.80 4.48
C GLU A 10 -9.98 -7.13 4.59
N GLU A 11 -8.95 -7.89 4.95
CA GLU A 11 -7.58 -7.37 5.07
C GLU A 11 -7.01 -6.95 3.72
N LEU A 12 -7.22 -7.74 2.68
CA LEU A 12 -6.85 -7.39 1.31
C LEU A 12 -7.56 -6.13 0.84
N SER A 13 -8.84 -5.96 1.21
CA SER A 13 -9.57 -4.72 0.94
C SER A 13 -8.88 -3.54 1.65
N ASN A 14 -8.56 -3.66 2.93
CA ASN A 14 -7.87 -2.61 3.68
C ASN A 14 -6.53 -2.24 3.06
N GLU A 15 -5.75 -3.23 2.64
CA GLU A 15 -4.46 -3.03 2.00
C GLU A 15 -4.57 -2.32 0.65
N VAL A 16 -5.53 -2.70 -0.19
CA VAL A 16 -5.79 -2.00 -1.47
C VAL A 16 -6.11 -0.52 -1.24
N HIS A 17 -6.96 -0.21 -0.25
CA HIS A 17 -7.28 1.18 0.09
C HIS A 17 -6.07 1.93 0.66
N ARG A 18 -5.21 1.25 1.43
CA ARG A 18 -3.99 1.82 2.01
C ARG A 18 -2.95 2.14 0.94
N LEU A 19 -2.72 1.22 0.00
CA LEU A 19 -1.79 1.41 -1.11
C LEU A 19 -2.25 2.55 -2.01
N MET A 20 -3.52 2.55 -2.43
CA MET A 20 -4.09 3.62 -3.25
C MET A 20 -3.99 4.99 -2.58
N TRP A 21 -4.21 5.06 -1.27
CA TRP A 21 -4.02 6.30 -0.52
C TRP A 21 -2.55 6.73 -0.44
N THR A 22 -1.64 5.79 -0.18
CA THR A 22 -0.19 6.07 -0.05
C THR A 22 0.38 6.58 -1.36
N ASP A 23 0.03 5.94 -2.47
CA ASP A 23 0.41 6.38 -3.81
C ASP A 23 -0.15 7.78 -4.09
N PHE A 24 -1.42 8.02 -3.79
CA PHE A 24 -2.02 9.32 -3.99
C PHE A 24 -1.40 10.43 -3.11
N GLU A 25 -1.09 10.13 -1.84
CA GLU A 25 -0.44 11.06 -0.91
C GLU A 25 0.98 11.42 -1.38
N SER A 26 1.73 10.45 -1.93
CA SER A 26 3.08 10.67 -2.44
C SER A 26 3.15 11.66 -3.61
N HIS A 27 2.10 11.71 -4.45
CA HIS A 27 2.06 12.58 -5.62
C HIS A 27 1.50 13.98 -5.34
N LEU A 28 0.47 14.10 -4.47
CA LEU A 28 -0.24 15.38 -4.26
C LEU A 28 0.15 16.13 -2.98
N GLN A 29 0.76 15.47 -1.98
CA GLN A 29 1.09 16.02 -0.65
C GLN A 29 0.06 17.03 -0.10
N PRO A 30 -1.20 16.61 0.09
CA PRO A 30 -2.28 17.51 0.45
C PRO A 30 -2.13 18.03 1.90
N ALA A 31 -1.76 19.31 2.05
CA ALA A 31 -1.65 19.96 3.36
C ALA A 31 -3.01 20.34 3.99
N LYS A 32 -4.08 20.47 3.18
CA LYS A 32 -5.43 20.88 3.61
C LYS A 32 -6.44 19.80 3.25
N TYR A 33 -7.40 19.53 4.14
CA TYR A 33 -8.49 18.55 3.96
C TYR A 33 -8.05 17.10 3.69
N LYS A 34 -6.95 16.65 4.30
CA LYS A 34 -6.42 15.27 4.15
C LYS A 34 -7.50 14.20 4.32
N GLU A 35 -8.33 14.30 5.36
CA GLU A 35 -9.39 13.32 5.63
C GLU A 35 -10.51 13.29 4.58
N GLU A 36 -10.86 14.45 3.98
CA GLU A 36 -11.87 14.50 2.93
C GLU A 36 -11.36 13.90 1.63
N LEU A 37 -10.09 14.17 1.33
CA LEU A 37 -9.44 13.64 0.15
C LEU A 37 -9.23 12.13 0.27
N LYS A 38 -8.89 11.64 1.47
CA LYS A 38 -8.84 10.21 1.78
C LYS A 38 -10.19 9.54 1.60
N LEU A 39 -11.26 10.15 2.11
CA LEU A 39 -12.62 9.67 1.89
C LEU A 39 -12.97 9.62 0.40
N LEU A 40 -12.62 10.65 -0.37
CA LEU A 40 -12.89 10.72 -1.80
C LEU A 40 -12.19 9.59 -2.55
N VAL A 41 -10.89 9.37 -2.30
CA VAL A 41 -10.13 8.27 -2.92
C VAL A 41 -10.74 6.92 -2.56
N GLN A 42 -11.02 6.67 -1.28
CA GLN A 42 -11.64 5.43 -0.84
C GLN A 42 -13.03 5.21 -1.47
N THR A 43 -13.82 6.27 -1.61
CA THR A 43 -15.13 6.23 -2.25
C THR A 43 -15.02 5.89 -3.73
N LEU A 44 -14.05 6.46 -4.45
CA LEU A 44 -13.80 6.13 -5.86
C LEU A 44 -13.36 4.68 -6.01
N VAL A 45 -12.40 4.22 -5.21
CA VAL A 45 -11.91 2.83 -5.20
C VAL A 45 -13.07 1.86 -4.96
N PHE A 46 -13.91 2.13 -3.96
CA PHE A 46 -15.07 1.29 -3.70
C PHE A 46 -16.12 1.37 -4.80
N TYR A 47 -16.38 2.56 -5.35
CA TYR A 47 -17.40 2.72 -6.37
C TYR A 47 -17.05 1.94 -7.65
N PHE A 48 -15.79 2.03 -8.11
CA PHE A 48 -15.32 1.28 -9.28
C PHE A 48 -15.03 -0.19 -8.97
N GLY A 49 -14.55 -0.49 -7.77
CA GLY A 49 -14.17 -1.84 -7.36
C GLY A 49 -15.32 -2.70 -6.82
N SER A 50 -16.54 -2.18 -6.67
CA SER A 50 -17.68 -2.96 -6.17
C SER A 50 -18.75 -3.23 -7.22
N THR A 51 -19.11 -4.50 -7.34
CA THR A 51 -20.15 -5.00 -8.22
C THR A 51 -21.31 -5.54 -7.39
N TYR A 52 -22.55 -5.29 -7.86
CA TYR A 52 -23.75 -5.80 -7.21
C TYR A 52 -24.45 -6.77 -8.14
N SER A 53 -24.66 -8.00 -7.66
CA SER A 53 -25.43 -9.01 -8.38
C SER A 53 -26.88 -9.01 -7.87
N LYS A 54 -27.82 -8.77 -8.79
CA LYS A 54 -29.27 -8.86 -8.49
C LYS A 54 -29.73 -10.29 -8.22
N ARG A 55 -29.04 -11.28 -8.78
CA ARG A 55 -29.42 -12.70 -8.71
C ARG A 55 -29.21 -13.28 -7.32
N SER A 56 -28.04 -13.03 -6.74
CA SER A 56 -27.64 -13.49 -5.40
C SER A 56 -27.94 -12.45 -4.30
N ALA A 57 -28.49 -11.28 -4.67
CA ALA A 57 -28.68 -10.13 -3.79
C ALA A 57 -27.43 -9.79 -2.96
N SER A 58 -26.25 -9.99 -3.56
CA SER A 58 -24.96 -9.82 -2.90
C SER A 58 -24.11 -8.76 -3.62
N THR A 59 -23.27 -8.09 -2.83
CA THR A 59 -22.25 -7.16 -3.30
C THR A 59 -20.89 -7.82 -3.13
N ALA A 60 -20.08 -7.79 -4.18
CA ALA A 60 -18.68 -8.19 -4.14
C ALA A 60 -17.80 -6.94 -4.27
N THR A 61 -16.75 -6.84 -3.48
CA THR A 61 -15.66 -5.88 -3.70
C THR A 61 -14.56 -6.56 -4.52
N TYR A 62 -13.63 -5.77 -5.06
CA TYR A 62 -12.49 -6.30 -5.79
C TYR A 62 -11.74 -7.38 -4.98
N ALA A 63 -11.46 -7.10 -3.71
CA ALA A 63 -10.80 -8.04 -2.81
C ALA A 63 -11.67 -9.26 -2.49
N SER A 64 -12.97 -9.06 -2.25
CA SER A 64 -13.86 -10.17 -1.90
C SER A 64 -14.13 -11.11 -3.08
N ALA A 65 -14.17 -10.58 -4.30
CA ALA A 65 -14.20 -11.39 -5.52
C ALA A 65 -12.94 -12.25 -5.66
N LEU A 66 -11.77 -11.73 -5.27
CA LEU A 66 -10.50 -12.45 -5.33
C LEU A 66 -10.43 -13.60 -4.31
N SER A 67 -11.04 -13.44 -3.14
CA SER A 67 -11.10 -14.47 -2.11
C SER A 67 -12.33 -15.40 -2.21
N GLY A 68 -13.24 -15.16 -3.17
CA GLY A 68 -14.45 -15.98 -3.36
C GLY A 68 -15.54 -15.73 -2.31
N VAL A 69 -15.59 -14.51 -1.76
CA VAL A 69 -16.49 -14.11 -0.68
C VAL A 69 -17.43 -13.02 -1.17
N ASN A 70 -18.72 -13.22 -0.92
CA ASN A 70 -19.78 -12.28 -1.29
C ASN A 70 -20.48 -11.76 -0.03
N PHE A 71 -20.83 -10.48 0.00
CA PHE A 71 -21.61 -9.91 1.10
C PHE A 71 -23.07 -9.80 0.73
N ARG A 72 -23.98 -10.37 1.53
CA ARG A 72 -25.43 -10.32 1.28
C ARG A 72 -26.00 -8.96 1.69
N CYS A 73 -25.73 -7.94 0.89
CA CYS A 73 -26.21 -6.59 1.15
C CYS A 73 -26.26 -5.76 -0.14
N ARG A 74 -26.90 -4.59 -0.06
CA ARG A 74 -26.85 -3.58 -1.12
C ARG A 74 -25.52 -2.83 -1.06
N LYS A 75 -25.03 -2.37 -2.22
CA LYS A 75 -23.80 -1.55 -2.35
C LYS A 75 -23.74 -0.37 -1.38
N ARG A 76 -24.87 0.30 -1.12
CA ARG A 76 -24.95 1.42 -0.16
C ARG A 76 -24.68 0.99 1.27
N THR A 77 -25.25 -0.13 1.72
CA THR A 77 -25.05 -0.63 3.08
C THR A 77 -23.59 -1.04 3.31
N LEU A 78 -22.98 -1.71 2.32
CA LEU A 78 -21.57 -2.08 2.41
C LEU A 78 -20.66 -0.86 2.46
N TYR A 79 -20.93 0.16 1.64
CA TYR A 79 -20.21 1.44 1.67
C TYR A 79 -20.31 2.13 3.04
N LEU A 80 -21.50 2.13 3.65
CA LEU A 80 -21.71 2.73 4.97
C LEU A 80 -20.87 2.05 6.05
N VAL A 81 -20.83 0.72 6.06
CA VAL A 81 -20.09 -0.06 7.06
C VAL A 81 -18.58 0.10 6.89
N THR A 82 -18.09 0.06 5.65
CA THR A 82 -16.65 -0.06 5.36
C THR A 82 -15.94 1.28 5.29
N ILE A 83 -16.55 2.28 4.66
CA ILE A 83 -15.89 3.57 4.38
C ILE A 83 -16.47 4.65 5.28
N LEU A 84 -17.79 4.82 5.28
CA LEU A 84 -18.39 5.95 5.99
C LEU A 84 -18.26 5.82 7.51
N ALA A 85 -18.44 4.62 8.07
CA ALA A 85 -18.29 4.41 9.51
C ALA A 85 -16.88 4.74 10.00
N ASN A 86 -15.85 4.33 9.24
CA ASN A 86 -14.46 4.61 9.56
C ASN A 86 -14.14 6.11 9.49
N TYR A 87 -14.64 6.80 8.46
CA TYR A 87 -14.52 8.25 8.36
C TYR A 87 -15.25 8.99 9.49
N LEU A 88 -16.48 8.58 9.80
CA LEU A 88 -17.28 9.20 10.86
C LEU A 88 -16.63 8.99 12.23
N HIS A 89 -16.08 7.80 12.49
CA HIS A 89 -15.30 7.52 13.70
C HIS A 89 -14.08 8.45 13.81
N SER A 90 -13.31 8.61 12.72
CA SER A 90 -12.19 9.57 12.67
C SER A 90 -12.66 11.00 12.99
N LYS A 91 -13.72 11.49 12.35
CA LYS A 91 -14.26 12.83 12.62
C LYS A 91 -14.77 13.02 14.04
N ILE A 92 -15.52 12.05 14.58
CA ILE A 92 -16.03 12.10 15.94
C ILE A 92 -14.87 12.10 16.93
N SER A 93 -13.84 11.27 16.72
CA SER A 93 -12.66 11.27 17.60
C SER A 93 -11.99 12.63 17.62
N HIS A 94 -11.74 13.26 16.46
CA HIS A 94 -11.17 14.61 16.39
C HIS A 94 -12.04 15.66 17.07
N LEU A 95 -13.37 15.61 16.92
CA LEU A 95 -14.30 16.52 17.59
C LEU A 95 -14.30 16.32 19.12
N VAL A 96 -14.28 15.07 19.58
CA VAL A 96 -14.26 14.73 21.01
C VAL A 96 -12.94 15.14 21.65
N PHE A 97 -11.80 14.90 20.99
CA PHE A 97 -10.48 15.28 21.52
C PHE A 97 -10.21 16.78 21.44
N ASN A 98 -10.78 17.49 20.47
CA ASN A 98 -10.70 18.95 20.41
C ASN A 98 -11.69 19.62 21.39
N SER A 99 -12.71 18.91 21.86
CA SER A 99 -13.63 19.41 22.86
C SER A 99 -13.01 19.33 24.26
N THR A 100 -13.06 20.43 25.01
CA THR A 100 -12.61 20.49 26.41
C THR A 100 -13.57 19.81 27.39
N SER A 101 -14.67 19.21 26.90
CA SER A 101 -15.67 18.55 27.73
C SER A 101 -15.20 17.19 28.25
N LYS A 102 -14.97 17.11 29.56
CA LYS A 102 -14.63 15.85 30.27
C LYS A 102 -15.74 14.79 30.13
N LEU A 103 -17.00 15.21 29.97
CA LEU A 103 -18.13 14.28 29.81
C LEU A 103 -18.12 13.59 28.45
N ALA A 104 -17.83 14.33 27.37
CA ALA A 104 -17.72 13.77 26.03
C ALA A 104 -16.59 12.73 25.94
N LEU A 105 -15.46 13.02 26.57
CA LEU A 105 -14.34 12.09 26.65
C LEU A 105 -14.72 10.81 27.42
N ARG A 106 -15.43 10.94 28.56
CA ARG A 106 -15.87 9.79 29.37
C ARG A 106 -16.91 8.93 28.66
N LEU A 107 -17.84 9.56 27.93
CA LEU A 107 -18.81 8.84 27.11
C LEU A 107 -18.14 8.11 25.94
N TYR A 108 -17.18 8.76 25.28
CA TYR A 108 -16.43 8.15 24.19
C TYR A 108 -15.63 6.93 24.66
N THR A 109 -14.90 7.02 25.78
CA THR A 109 -14.17 5.86 26.32
C THR A 109 -15.09 4.75 26.77
N PHE A 110 -16.23 5.08 27.39
CA PHE A 110 -17.24 4.09 27.76
C PHE A 110 -17.82 3.36 26.55
N LEU A 111 -18.21 4.09 25.49
CA LEU A 111 -18.71 3.52 24.24
C LEU A 111 -17.64 2.68 23.54
N ALA A 112 -16.39 3.13 23.54
CA ALA A 112 -15.27 2.36 22.99
C ALA A 112 -15.08 1.02 23.74
N HIS A 113 -15.14 1.04 25.08
CA HIS A 113 -15.10 -0.20 25.86
C HIS A 113 -16.27 -1.13 25.55
N ILE A 114 -17.50 -0.60 25.44
CA ILE A 114 -18.65 -1.41 25.05
C ILE A 114 -18.42 -2.04 23.67
N TYR A 115 -17.97 -1.24 22.70
CA TYR A 115 -17.70 -1.71 21.34
C TYR A 115 -16.67 -2.85 21.33
N ILE A 116 -15.55 -2.70 22.04
CA ILE A 116 -14.50 -3.73 22.15
C ILE A 116 -15.06 -5.03 22.75
N ASN A 117 -15.90 -4.94 23.78
CA ASN A 117 -16.53 -6.13 24.36
C ASN A 117 -17.48 -6.81 23.36
N PHE A 118 -18.27 -6.03 22.62
CA PHE A 118 -19.15 -6.57 21.57
C PHE A 118 -18.36 -7.18 20.42
N ASP A 119 -17.22 -6.60 20.05
CA ASP A 119 -16.33 -7.12 19.01
C ASP A 119 -15.68 -8.44 19.43
N LEU A 120 -15.26 -8.54 20.69
CA LEU A 120 -14.75 -9.78 21.26
C LEU A 120 -15.84 -10.87 21.28
N LEU A 121 -17.07 -10.52 21.66
CA LEU A 121 -18.20 -11.47 21.58
C LEU A 121 -18.52 -11.86 20.13
N ASN A 122 -18.46 -10.91 19.20
CA ASN A 122 -18.71 -11.17 17.79
C ASN A 122 -17.63 -12.06 17.17
N SER A 123 -16.36 -11.86 17.50
CA SER A 123 -15.26 -12.71 17.04
C SER A 123 -15.35 -14.13 17.62
N ILE A 124 -15.75 -14.29 18.89
CA ILE A 124 -16.03 -15.61 19.46
C ILE A 124 -17.21 -16.28 18.74
N ASP A 125 -18.32 -15.57 18.53
CA ASP A 125 -19.48 -16.10 17.79
C ASP A 125 -19.12 -16.43 16.33
N PHE A 126 -18.28 -15.61 15.71
CA PHE A 126 -17.71 -15.87 14.40
C PHE A 126 -16.86 -17.14 14.41
N LEU A 127 -16.01 -17.38 15.42
CA LEU A 127 -15.22 -18.61 15.54
C LEU A 127 -16.08 -19.85 15.89
N LEU A 128 -17.13 -19.71 16.70
CA LEU A 128 -17.99 -20.82 17.11
C LEU A 128 -19.05 -21.19 16.06
N SER A 129 -19.46 -20.24 15.22
CA SER A 129 -20.37 -20.49 14.08
C SER A 129 -19.77 -21.41 13.01
N ALA A 130 -18.58 -22.00 13.21
CA ALA A 130 -18.00 -22.98 12.28
C ALA A 130 -18.82 -24.27 12.29
N SER A 131 -19.38 -24.58 13.47
CA SER A 131 -20.09 -25.82 13.74
C SER A 131 -21.59 -25.72 13.41
N SER A 132 -22.15 -24.50 13.42
CA SER A 132 -23.57 -24.28 13.14
C SER A 132 -23.70 -23.39 11.91
N ASN A 133 -24.52 -23.81 10.94
CA ASN A 133 -24.74 -23.19 9.63
C ASN A 133 -25.41 -21.79 9.71
N ARG A 134 -24.91 -20.92 10.57
CA ARG A 134 -25.44 -19.60 10.94
C ARG A 134 -24.76 -18.53 10.09
N SER A 135 -25.45 -17.42 9.88
CA SER A 135 -24.92 -16.24 9.20
C SER A 135 -23.69 -15.69 9.93
N THR A 136 -22.56 -15.60 9.23
CA THR A 136 -21.30 -15.07 9.76
C THR A 136 -21.20 -13.56 9.53
N PHE A 137 -20.91 -12.82 10.60
CA PHE A 137 -20.72 -11.36 10.58
C PHE A 137 -19.29 -11.03 11.00
N LEU A 138 -18.56 -10.24 10.18
CA LEU A 138 -17.14 -9.97 10.42
C LEU A 138 -16.93 -8.95 11.56
N SER A 139 -17.83 -7.99 11.73
CA SER A 139 -17.76 -7.00 12.80
C SER A 139 -19.15 -6.71 13.40
N PRO A 140 -19.23 -6.19 14.64
CA PRO A 140 -20.48 -5.73 15.25
C PRO A 140 -21.28 -4.78 14.37
N LEU A 141 -20.62 -3.94 13.57
CA LEU A 141 -21.30 -3.04 12.61
C LEU A 141 -21.95 -3.81 11.47
N HIS A 142 -21.29 -4.87 10.98
CA HIS A 142 -21.86 -5.79 9.99
C HIS A 142 -23.07 -6.52 10.56
N ARG A 143 -23.03 -6.91 11.84
CA ARG A 143 -24.17 -7.54 12.54
C ARG A 143 -25.33 -6.58 12.72
N LEU A 144 -25.06 -5.33 13.13
CA LEU A 144 -26.08 -4.29 13.31
C LEU A 144 -26.81 -3.96 12.00
N LEU A 145 -26.07 -3.92 10.89
CA LEU A 145 -26.59 -3.60 9.56
C LEU A 145 -27.00 -4.83 8.74
N GLY A 146 -26.97 -6.02 9.35
CA GLY A 146 -27.41 -7.28 8.73
C GLY A 146 -26.57 -7.71 7.52
N VAL A 147 -25.31 -7.28 7.43
CA VAL A 147 -24.39 -7.62 6.35
C VAL A 147 -23.72 -8.95 6.68
N SER A 148 -24.33 -10.06 6.23
CA SER A 148 -23.70 -11.37 6.35
C SER A 148 -22.70 -11.62 5.22
N SER A 149 -21.56 -12.21 5.57
CA SER A 149 -20.61 -12.74 4.60
C SER A 149 -21.02 -14.15 4.24
N THR A 150 -21.23 -14.40 2.95
CA THR A 150 -21.54 -15.71 2.39
C THR A 150 -20.41 -16.09 1.46
N ALA A 151 -19.79 -17.26 1.70
CA ALA A 151 -18.92 -17.84 0.68
C ALA A 151 -19.76 -18.13 -0.57
N ASP A 152 -19.21 -17.86 -1.75
CA ASP A 152 -19.92 -18.15 -3.00
C ASP A 152 -20.10 -19.67 -3.13
N SER A 153 -21.27 -20.16 -2.74
CA SER A 153 -21.62 -21.57 -2.74
C SER A 153 -22.40 -21.96 -4.00
N GLU A 154 -22.81 -20.99 -4.82
CA GLU A 154 -23.64 -21.26 -6.00
C GLU A 154 -22.81 -21.84 -7.15
N ASP A 155 -21.58 -21.34 -7.37
CA ASP A 155 -20.70 -21.84 -8.44
C ASP A 155 -19.21 -21.94 -8.00
N PRO A 156 -18.84 -22.92 -7.14
CA PRO A 156 -17.45 -23.13 -6.74
C PRO A 156 -16.52 -23.42 -7.93
N LYS A 157 -17.05 -23.92 -9.04
CA LYS A 157 -16.27 -24.19 -10.26
C LYS A 157 -15.73 -22.89 -10.87
N ASP A 158 -16.52 -21.84 -10.89
CA ASP A 158 -16.14 -20.56 -11.48
C ASP A 158 -15.02 -19.89 -10.66
N PHE A 159 -15.08 -19.96 -9.33
CA PHE A 159 -14.00 -19.46 -8.49
C PHE A 159 -12.67 -20.19 -8.73
N TYR A 160 -12.69 -21.53 -8.73
CA TYR A 160 -11.49 -22.32 -8.98
C TYR A 160 -10.97 -22.10 -10.40
N GLN A 161 -11.85 -22.07 -11.40
CA GLN A 161 -11.48 -21.80 -12.78
C GLN A 161 -10.86 -20.40 -12.92
N ASN A 162 -11.49 -19.36 -12.37
CA ASN A 162 -10.98 -17.99 -12.43
C ASN A 162 -9.63 -17.85 -11.72
N THR A 163 -9.44 -18.53 -10.59
CA THR A 163 -8.15 -18.53 -9.88
C THR A 163 -7.06 -19.22 -10.71
N VAL A 164 -7.38 -20.35 -11.33
CA VAL A 164 -6.46 -21.08 -12.22
C VAL A 164 -6.15 -20.25 -13.47
N TYR A 165 -7.16 -19.63 -14.09
CA TYR A 165 -6.99 -18.74 -15.23
C TYR A 165 -6.14 -17.52 -14.91
N ALA A 166 -6.35 -16.89 -13.74
CA ALA A 166 -5.50 -15.78 -13.29
C ALA A 166 -4.04 -16.22 -13.10
N GLY A 167 -3.81 -17.41 -12.55
CA GLY A 167 -2.47 -17.99 -12.44
C GLY A 167 -1.82 -18.26 -13.80
N ILE A 168 -2.56 -18.82 -14.75
CA ILE A 168 -2.11 -19.07 -16.12
C ILE A 168 -1.83 -17.74 -16.85
N GLU A 169 -2.69 -16.75 -16.71
CA GLU A 169 -2.51 -15.43 -17.31
C GLU A 169 -1.24 -14.74 -16.79
N PHE A 170 -1.00 -14.81 -15.48
CA PHE A 170 0.22 -14.28 -14.87
C PHE A 170 1.47 -14.97 -15.43
N GLN A 171 1.47 -16.30 -15.50
CA GLN A 171 2.57 -17.08 -16.07
C GLN A 171 2.81 -16.73 -17.55
N ASN A 172 1.74 -16.62 -18.34
CA ASN A 172 1.81 -16.26 -19.75
C ASN A 172 2.37 -14.84 -19.93
N ARG A 173 1.95 -13.89 -19.08
CA ARG A 173 2.45 -12.51 -19.14
C ARG A 173 3.93 -12.46 -18.76
N GLN A 174 4.36 -13.24 -17.76
CA GLN A 174 5.76 -13.35 -17.39
C GLN A 174 6.59 -13.97 -18.51
N LEU A 175 6.08 -15.03 -19.15
CA LEU A 175 6.73 -15.68 -20.28
C LEU A 175 6.84 -14.75 -21.49
N LEU A 176 5.80 -13.95 -21.74
CA LEU A 176 5.80 -12.92 -22.78
C LEU A 176 6.81 -11.81 -22.47
N TRP A 177 6.88 -11.32 -21.23
CA TRP A 177 7.93 -10.37 -20.83
C TRP A 177 9.33 -10.94 -20.98
N ASN A 178 9.54 -12.20 -20.60
CA ASN A 178 10.82 -12.88 -20.79
C ASN A 178 11.17 -13.04 -22.27
N ALA A 179 10.21 -13.44 -23.11
CA ALA A 179 10.42 -13.58 -24.55
C ALA A 179 10.71 -12.22 -25.22
N ILE A 180 10.04 -11.15 -24.77
CA ILE A 180 10.32 -9.78 -25.21
C ILE A 180 11.73 -9.36 -24.79
N LEU A 181 12.14 -9.61 -23.55
CA LEU A 181 13.49 -9.30 -23.07
C LEU A 181 14.56 -10.11 -23.81
N GLU A 182 14.30 -11.38 -24.12
CA GLU A 182 15.18 -12.23 -24.90
C GLU A 182 15.29 -11.76 -26.35
N LEU A 183 14.17 -11.37 -26.96
CA LEU A 183 14.15 -10.76 -28.29
C LEU A 183 14.94 -9.45 -28.29
N PHE A 184 14.74 -8.58 -27.29
CA PHE A 184 15.54 -7.36 -27.12
C PHE A 184 17.03 -7.68 -26.95
N ASN A 185 17.37 -8.72 -26.21
CA ASN A 185 18.75 -9.13 -26.01
C ASN A 185 19.41 -9.61 -27.32
N MET A 186 18.70 -10.45 -28.07
CA MET A 186 19.20 -11.04 -29.31
C MET A 186 19.23 -10.05 -30.48
N THR A 187 18.20 -9.19 -30.61
CA THR A 187 18.03 -8.31 -31.77
C THR A 187 18.61 -6.92 -31.56
N LEU A 188 18.45 -6.35 -30.35
CA LEU A 188 18.81 -4.97 -30.06
C LEU A 188 20.08 -4.86 -29.23
N LEU A 189 20.33 -5.69 -28.21
CA LEU A 189 21.53 -5.59 -27.37
C LEU A 189 22.80 -6.15 -28.03
N ASN A 190 22.71 -7.18 -28.87
CA ASN A 190 23.87 -7.69 -29.63
C ASN A 190 24.30 -6.77 -30.79
N ASN A 191 23.37 -6.01 -31.39
CA ASN A 191 23.67 -4.99 -32.41
C ASN A 191 23.84 -3.57 -31.83
N ALA A 192 23.61 -3.39 -30.53
CA ALA A 192 23.74 -2.12 -29.80
C ALA A 192 25.21 -1.70 -29.54
N ARG A 193 26.18 -2.07 -30.39
CA ARG A 193 27.46 -1.33 -30.42
C ARG A 193 27.24 0.17 -30.70
N TRP A 194 26.08 0.56 -31.24
CA TRP A 194 25.66 1.95 -31.43
C TRP A 194 24.92 2.60 -30.25
N PHE A 195 24.42 1.83 -29.28
CA PHE A 195 23.91 2.39 -28.01
C PHE A 195 24.98 2.47 -26.93
N ILE A 196 26.18 1.93 -27.17
CA ILE A 196 27.40 2.34 -26.46
C ILE A 196 27.86 3.69 -27.05
N ILE A 197 26.98 4.68 -27.02
CA ILE A 197 27.46 6.03 -26.81
C ILE A 197 28.03 5.95 -25.41
N ARG A 198 29.36 5.80 -25.31
CA ARG A 198 30.08 6.19 -24.08
C ARG A 198 29.45 7.52 -23.70
N PRO A 199 28.83 7.68 -22.51
CA PRO A 199 28.33 8.98 -22.11
C PRO A 199 29.47 9.94 -22.39
N LYS A 200 29.27 10.86 -23.35
CA LYS A 200 30.22 11.92 -23.64
C LYS A 200 30.46 12.52 -22.29
N SER A 201 31.70 12.38 -21.80
CA SER A 201 32.26 12.95 -20.59
C SER A 201 31.18 13.71 -19.86
N ILE A 202 30.61 13.10 -18.79
CA ILE A 202 29.81 13.84 -17.80
C ILE A 202 30.46 15.21 -17.75
N GLN A 203 29.73 16.22 -18.24
CA GLN A 203 30.25 17.57 -18.30
C GLN A 203 30.85 17.79 -16.94
N LYS A 204 32.15 18.08 -16.89
CA LYS A 204 32.84 18.44 -15.65
C LYS A 204 32.01 19.54 -15.04
N LYS A 205 31.08 19.19 -14.16
CA LYS A 205 30.49 20.11 -13.21
C LYS A 205 31.73 20.56 -12.48
N GLN A 206 32.12 21.81 -12.73
CA GLN A 206 33.06 22.48 -11.86
C GLN A 206 32.37 22.49 -10.50
N PHE A 207 32.60 21.44 -9.71
CA PHE A 207 32.16 21.40 -8.34
C PHE A 207 32.97 22.49 -7.65
N GLU A 208 32.28 23.56 -7.26
CA GLU A 208 32.84 24.53 -6.34
C GLU A 208 33.39 23.75 -5.14
N LYS A 209 34.67 23.95 -4.83
CA LYS A 209 35.39 23.21 -3.79
C LYS A 209 34.77 23.35 -2.38
N ASN A 210 33.75 24.21 -2.22
CA ASN A 210 33.12 24.55 -0.96
C ASN A 210 31.58 24.49 -1.04
N SER A 211 31.00 23.52 -1.75
CA SER A 211 29.55 23.33 -1.70
C SER A 211 29.14 22.74 -0.35
N VAL A 212 28.23 23.42 0.36
CA VAL A 212 27.60 22.95 1.61
C VAL A 212 26.76 21.68 1.40
N TYR A 213 26.51 21.31 0.15
CA TYR A 213 25.69 20.18 -0.28
C TYR A 213 26.51 18.95 -0.67
N CYS A 214 25.94 17.77 -0.48
CA CYS A 214 26.54 16.48 -0.83
C CYS A 214 26.73 16.35 -2.36
N PRO A 215 27.93 16.05 -2.87
CA PRO A 215 28.20 15.95 -4.31
C PRO A 215 27.46 14.82 -5.03
N GLN A 216 27.01 13.79 -4.29
CA GLN A 216 26.36 12.60 -4.86
C GLN A 216 24.84 12.75 -4.99
N CYS A 217 24.17 13.25 -3.95
CA CYS A 217 22.71 13.40 -3.94
C CYS A 217 22.21 14.83 -4.12
N GLY A 218 23.09 15.84 -3.99
CA GLY A 218 22.73 17.26 -4.09
C GLY A 218 22.02 17.85 -2.86
N GLU A 219 21.77 17.04 -1.83
CA GLU A 219 21.08 17.44 -0.60
C GLU A 219 22.05 17.88 0.52
N PHE A 220 21.53 18.50 1.58
CA PHE A 220 22.33 18.83 2.76
C PHE A 220 22.82 17.55 3.48
N PRO A 221 24.11 17.41 3.83
CA PRO A 221 24.66 16.17 4.38
C PRO A 221 24.02 15.75 5.72
N VAL A 222 23.33 14.61 5.73
CA VAL A 222 22.86 13.96 6.96
C VAL A 222 23.92 12.96 7.43
N ASN A 223 24.38 13.13 8.68
CA ASN A 223 25.54 12.41 9.24
C ASN A 223 26.78 12.56 8.34
N PRO A 224 27.46 13.73 8.37
CA PRO A 224 28.47 14.10 7.38
C PRO A 224 29.75 13.27 7.50
N TYR A 225 30.22 12.77 6.36
CA TYR A 225 31.50 12.08 6.19
C TYR A 225 32.37 12.86 5.22
N GLN A 226 33.66 12.99 5.57
CA GLN A 226 34.66 13.64 4.75
C GLN A 226 35.47 12.61 3.97
N MET A 227 35.50 12.75 2.65
CA MET A 227 36.35 11.92 1.78
C MET A 227 37.81 12.38 1.87
N ALA A 228 38.73 11.48 2.19
CA ALA A 228 40.15 11.80 2.37
C ALA A 228 40.86 12.22 1.07
N CYS A 229 40.26 11.97 -0.09
CA CYS A 229 40.87 12.27 -1.39
C CYS A 229 40.77 13.75 -1.79
N CYS A 230 39.76 14.48 -1.33
CA CYS A 230 39.49 15.86 -1.75
C CYS A 230 38.72 16.68 -0.71
N ASP A 231 38.62 16.19 0.52
CA ASP A 231 37.93 16.83 1.65
C ASP A 231 36.45 17.15 1.41
N GLY A 232 35.84 16.51 0.40
CA GLY A 232 34.41 16.67 0.09
C GLY A 232 33.53 16.07 1.18
N ILE A 233 32.45 16.78 1.53
CA ILE A 233 31.50 16.36 2.55
C ILE A 233 30.33 15.61 1.88
N TYR A 234 30.11 14.38 2.30
CA TYR A 234 29.07 13.48 1.80
C TYR A 234 28.12 13.09 2.94
N CYS A 235 26.89 12.71 2.62
CA CYS A 235 26.06 11.94 3.56
C CYS A 235 26.73 10.57 3.83
N TYR A 236 26.54 10.00 5.02
CA TYR A 236 27.05 8.67 5.36
C TYR A 236 26.79 7.62 4.26
N VAL A 237 25.53 7.49 3.83
CA VAL A 237 25.14 6.51 2.79
C VAL A 237 25.86 6.80 1.47
N CYS A 238 25.93 8.06 1.06
CA CYS A 238 26.60 8.45 -0.18
C CYS A 238 28.11 8.21 -0.13
N ALA A 239 28.76 8.40 1.02
CA ALA A 239 30.16 8.09 1.22
C ALA A 239 30.42 6.58 1.09
N VAL A 240 29.58 5.74 1.70
CA VAL A 240 29.66 4.28 1.57
C VAL A 240 29.51 3.84 0.12
N THR A 241 28.52 4.36 -0.60
CA THR A 241 28.33 4.05 -2.03
C THR A 241 29.53 4.48 -2.88
N ALA A 242 30.13 5.65 -2.59
CA ALA A 242 31.32 6.11 -3.30
C ALA A 242 32.55 5.22 -3.04
N LEU A 243 32.69 4.68 -1.82
CA LEU A 243 33.74 3.72 -1.47
C LEU A 243 33.52 2.37 -2.16
N GLU A 244 32.29 1.85 -2.18
CA GLU A 244 31.94 0.60 -2.87
C GLU A 244 32.20 0.69 -4.38
N TRP A 245 31.81 1.79 -5.01
CA TRP A 245 32.06 2.02 -6.43
C TRP A 245 33.50 2.45 -6.72
N SER A 246 34.33 2.65 -5.68
CA SER A 246 35.72 3.08 -5.79
C SER A 246 35.90 4.34 -6.65
N HIS A 247 34.91 5.25 -6.63
CA HIS A 247 34.88 6.46 -7.43
C HIS A 247 34.35 7.66 -6.63
N CYS A 248 35.14 8.73 -6.57
CA CYS A 248 34.76 9.97 -5.89
C CYS A 248 34.19 11.00 -6.88
N CYS A 249 32.92 11.36 -6.73
CA CYS A 249 32.24 12.29 -7.64
C CYS A 249 32.70 13.76 -7.55
N GLN A 250 33.46 14.13 -6.51
CA GLN A 250 33.96 15.50 -6.32
C GLN A 250 35.31 15.72 -7.01
N CYS A 251 36.18 14.71 -7.07
CA CYS A 251 37.53 14.82 -7.62
C CYS A 251 37.87 13.79 -8.71
N ASP A 252 36.90 12.99 -9.13
CA ASP A 252 37.01 11.91 -10.11
C ASP A 252 38.10 10.86 -9.80
N LYS A 253 38.62 10.82 -8.57
CA LYS A 253 39.64 9.85 -8.18
C LYS A 253 39.02 8.45 -8.13
N THR A 254 39.64 7.52 -8.84
CA THR A 254 39.29 6.11 -8.85
C THR A 254 40.33 5.29 -8.08
N LYS A 255 39.88 4.40 -7.19
CA LYS A 255 40.69 3.50 -6.33
C LYS A 255 41.35 4.19 -5.12
N ASN A 256 41.55 3.41 -4.03
CA ASN A 256 42.12 3.84 -2.75
C ASN A 256 41.41 5.05 -2.13
N LEU A 257 40.08 4.96 -2.07
CA LEU A 257 39.25 5.94 -1.39
C LEU A 257 39.09 5.55 0.08
N SER A 258 39.13 6.55 0.96
CA SER A 258 38.76 6.40 2.36
C SER A 258 37.93 7.61 2.78
N ALA A 259 37.03 7.39 3.74
CA ALA A 259 36.19 8.42 4.32
C ALA A 259 36.33 8.36 5.85
N LYS A 260 36.24 9.53 6.49
CA LYS A 260 36.21 9.67 7.95
C LYS A 260 34.96 10.46 8.37
N PRO A 261 34.41 10.22 9.56
CA PRO A 261 33.37 11.11 10.09
C PRO A 261 33.90 12.55 10.14
N PHE A 262 33.02 13.52 9.88
CA PHE A 262 33.40 14.94 9.87
C PHE A 262 33.54 15.53 11.29
N TYR A 263 33.02 14.85 12.31
CA TYR A 263 33.08 15.22 13.71
C TYR A 263 34.22 14.53 14.46
#